data_AF-A0A653XU34-F1
#
_entry.id   AF-A0A653XU34-F1
#
_cell.length_a   1.000
_cell.length_b   1.000
_cell.length_c   1.000
_cell.angle_alpha   90.00
_cell.angle_beta   90.00
_cell.angle_gamma   90.00
#
_symmetry.space_group_name_H-M   'P 1'
#
loop_
_entity.id
_entity.type
_entity.pdbx_description
1 polymer ?
#
loop_
_entity_poly.entity_id
_entity_poly.type
_entity_poly.pdbx_seq_one_letter_code
_entity_poly.pdbx_strand_id
1 'polypeptide(L)'
;MPYATLEPAVMGWTPPSTRPSQVELKRIAILLFDGFSLLGAGIVAEVFHMANELSSLKTRAECTYDVRFLSVEGGNVACASSVRVWTDGLDARHYGGFDALFVAGGRGAEEAAKDERIVEWVRRMNSKTTVVKAISEGRKVLEAAGIGSAGSAVIAGIAGEAQTRYGNAMIQLRDDPAADGGDRYESMKGALMIVKRDLGLDVSRSVAERLMPGSAAKLVSILGDSGAASAGDKIRAAARWLQDNCERPISVVDAAQVAAMSERNFLRRFKIEMGITPSDYLLQARLAVTCALLTDSELPVDKIARRSGMGNGDRLAKIFRKRLLISPTEYRMQSRREANG
;
A
#
# COMPACT_ATOMS: atom_id res chain seq x y z
N MET A 1 -28.64 -37.46 62.44
CA MET A 1 -28.45 -36.09 61.90
C MET A 1 -27.01 -35.95 61.43
N PRO A 2 -26.70 -36.15 60.15
CA PRO A 2 -25.39 -35.79 59.59
C PRO A 2 -25.41 -34.33 59.12
N TYR A 3 -24.39 -33.58 59.53
CA TYR A 3 -24.12 -32.21 59.07
C TYR A 3 -23.72 -32.24 57.60
N ALA A 4 -24.44 -31.49 56.76
CA ALA A 4 -24.13 -31.30 55.35
C ALA A 4 -22.95 -30.34 55.22
N THR A 5 -21.83 -30.82 54.67
CA THR A 5 -20.70 -29.98 54.27
C THR A 5 -21.00 -29.37 52.91
N LEU A 6 -21.23 -28.06 52.86
CA LEU A 6 -21.35 -27.29 51.63
C LEU A 6 -19.98 -27.19 50.95
N GLU A 7 -19.84 -27.75 49.75
CA GLU A 7 -18.69 -27.49 48.88
C GLU A 7 -18.71 -26.03 48.39
N PRO A 8 -17.57 -25.31 48.41
CA PRO A 8 -17.51 -23.99 47.82
C PRO A 8 -17.52 -24.11 46.28
N ALA A 9 -18.50 -23.46 45.66
CA ALA A 9 -18.60 -23.35 44.20
C ALA A 9 -17.33 -22.70 43.62
N VAL A 10 -16.47 -23.51 43.01
CA VAL A 10 -15.35 -23.04 42.20
C VAL A 10 -15.94 -22.46 40.92
N MET A 11 -16.18 -21.15 40.89
CA MET A 11 -16.43 -20.43 39.64
C MET A 11 -15.16 -20.52 38.79
N GLY A 12 -15.11 -21.51 37.91
CA GLY A 12 -14.12 -21.58 36.84
C GLY A 12 -14.34 -20.42 35.88
N TRP A 13 -13.66 -19.30 36.12
CA TRP A 13 -13.49 -18.26 35.11
C TRP A 13 -12.64 -18.85 33.99
N THR A 14 -13.29 -19.34 32.94
CA THR A 14 -12.64 -19.63 31.66
C THR A 14 -12.39 -18.29 30.97
N PRO A 15 -11.13 -17.86 30.76
CA PRO A 15 -10.87 -16.69 29.95
C PRO A 15 -11.44 -16.95 28.53
N PRO A 16 -12.03 -15.95 27.87
CA PRO A 16 -12.48 -16.10 26.49
C PRO A 16 -11.29 -16.57 25.66
N SER A 17 -11.47 -17.68 24.95
CA SER A 17 -10.50 -18.23 24.02
C SER A 17 -10.35 -17.29 22.82
N THR A 18 -9.63 -16.18 23.01
CA THR A 18 -9.09 -15.39 21.91
C THR A 18 -8.01 -16.23 21.26
N ARG A 19 -8.37 -17.00 20.22
CA ARG A 19 -7.39 -17.45 19.24
C ARG A 19 -6.59 -16.20 18.83
N PRO A 20 -5.26 -16.15 18.99
CA PRO A 20 -4.49 -15.04 18.45
C PRO A 20 -4.86 -14.94 16.97
N SER A 21 -5.18 -13.73 16.50
CA SER A 21 -5.42 -13.49 15.09
C SER A 21 -4.16 -13.95 14.35
N GLN A 22 -4.23 -15.11 13.70
CA GLN A 22 -3.08 -15.76 13.10
C GLN A 22 -2.66 -14.89 11.92
N VAL A 23 -1.49 -14.25 12.04
CA VAL A 23 -0.89 -13.46 10.97
C VAL A 23 -0.64 -14.40 9.80
N GLU A 24 -1.13 -14.05 8.62
CA GLU A 24 -0.92 -14.86 7.42
C GLU A 24 0.57 -14.79 7.01
N LEU A 25 1.22 -15.94 6.91
CA LEU A 25 2.62 -16.04 6.49
C LEU A 25 2.69 -16.21 4.97
N LYS A 26 3.19 -15.19 4.27
CA LYS A 26 3.38 -15.21 2.81
C LYS A 26 4.82 -15.55 2.45
N ARG A 27 5.03 -16.55 1.62
CA ARG A 27 6.35 -17.06 1.23
C ARG A 27 6.80 -16.42 -0.06
N ILE A 28 7.94 -15.74 -0.02
CA ILE A 28 8.57 -15.08 -1.15
C ILE A 28 9.86 -15.83 -1.49
N ALA A 29 9.95 -16.38 -2.69
CA ALA A 29 11.17 -16.99 -3.20
C ALA A 29 11.92 -16.02 -4.11
N ILE A 30 13.24 -15.98 -3.97
CA ILE A 30 14.15 -15.28 -4.87
C ILE A 30 15.17 -16.29 -5.39
N LEU A 31 15.02 -16.67 -6.66
CA LEU A 31 15.90 -17.63 -7.32
C LEU A 31 17.20 -16.96 -7.76
N LEU A 32 18.31 -17.50 -7.28
CA LEU A 32 19.68 -17.08 -7.56
C LEU A 32 20.41 -18.14 -8.40
N PHE A 33 21.43 -17.70 -9.10
CA PHE A 33 22.36 -18.51 -9.91
C PHE A 33 23.72 -17.82 -9.93
N ASP A 34 24.77 -18.52 -10.34
CA ASP A 34 26.12 -17.95 -10.37
C ASP A 34 26.19 -16.68 -11.24
N GLY A 35 26.80 -15.62 -10.74
CA GLY A 35 26.88 -14.34 -11.44
C GLY A 35 25.60 -13.50 -11.42
N PHE A 36 24.67 -13.78 -10.50
CA PHE A 36 23.48 -12.94 -10.29
C PHE A 36 23.82 -11.51 -9.82
N SER A 37 22.91 -10.56 -10.04
CA SER A 37 23.02 -9.19 -9.52
C SER A 37 22.54 -9.12 -8.07
N LEU A 38 23.48 -8.89 -7.13
CA LEU A 38 23.14 -8.72 -5.71
C LEU A 38 22.26 -7.49 -5.49
N LEU A 39 22.45 -6.42 -6.25
CA LEU A 39 21.66 -5.20 -6.13
C LEU A 39 20.17 -5.46 -6.37
N GLY A 40 19.83 -6.16 -7.45
CA GLY A 40 18.43 -6.46 -7.79
C GLY A 40 17.78 -7.41 -6.78
N ALA A 41 18.45 -8.51 -6.45
CA ALA A 41 17.96 -9.47 -5.47
C ALA A 41 17.83 -8.87 -4.06
N GLY A 42 18.83 -8.07 -3.65
CA GLY A 42 18.86 -7.38 -2.36
C GLY A 42 17.72 -6.38 -2.22
N ILE A 43 17.48 -5.53 -3.23
CA ILE A 43 16.37 -4.56 -3.19
C ILE A 43 15.02 -5.27 -3.00
N VAL A 44 14.77 -6.38 -3.69
CA VAL A 44 13.52 -7.14 -3.52
C VAL A 44 13.39 -7.69 -2.11
N ALA A 45 14.46 -8.27 -1.55
CA ALA A 45 14.46 -8.77 -0.18
C ALA A 45 14.22 -7.65 0.85
N GLU A 46 14.89 -6.51 0.68
CA GLU A 46 14.76 -5.32 1.53
C GLU A 46 13.35 -4.73 1.51
N VAL A 47 12.66 -4.75 0.36
CA VAL A 47 11.25 -4.31 0.27
C VAL A 47 10.36 -5.11 1.23
N PHE A 48 10.46 -6.43 1.22
CA PHE A 48 9.64 -7.29 2.07
C PHE A 48 10.07 -7.23 3.54
N HIS A 49 11.37 -7.11 3.81
CA HIS A 49 11.88 -6.91 5.16
C HIS A 49 11.34 -5.61 5.78
N MET A 50 11.45 -4.49 5.07
CA MET A 50 10.93 -3.19 5.50
C MET A 50 9.40 -3.20 5.65
N ALA A 51 8.70 -3.93 4.79
CA ALA A 51 7.25 -4.12 4.91
C ALA A 51 6.87 -4.86 6.20
N ASN A 52 7.63 -5.89 6.59
CA ASN A 52 7.43 -6.59 7.86
C ASN A 52 7.66 -5.67 9.06
N GLU A 53 8.73 -4.87 9.06
CA GLU A 53 9.00 -3.90 10.12
C GLU A 53 7.84 -2.90 10.27
N LEU A 54 7.41 -2.29 9.16
CA LEU A 54 6.32 -1.32 9.16
C LEU A 54 4.96 -1.92 9.55
N SER A 55 4.71 -3.18 9.19
CA SER A 55 3.50 -3.92 9.58
C SER A 55 3.48 -4.23 11.07
N SER A 56 4.64 -4.57 11.66
CA SER A 56 4.78 -4.90 13.09
C SER A 56 4.44 -3.74 14.03
N LEU A 57 4.55 -2.50 13.56
CA LEU A 57 4.20 -1.29 14.31
C LEU A 57 2.69 -1.05 14.42
N LYS A 58 1.87 -1.75 13.64
CA LYS A 58 0.40 -1.69 13.72
C LYS A 58 -0.10 -2.71 14.74
N THR A 59 -1.11 -2.33 15.52
CA THR A 59 -1.71 -3.16 16.59
C THR A 59 -2.28 -4.51 16.10
N ARG A 60 -2.45 -4.69 14.78
CA ARG A 60 -2.88 -5.94 14.16
C ARG A 60 -2.22 -6.12 12.79
N ALA A 61 -1.08 -6.81 12.75
CA ALA A 61 -0.45 -7.19 11.48
C ALA A 61 -1.36 -8.18 10.72
N GLU A 62 -1.64 -7.88 9.46
CA GLU A 62 -2.52 -8.70 8.60
C GLU A 62 -1.76 -9.87 7.97
N CYS A 63 -0.53 -9.63 7.51
CA CYS A 63 0.38 -10.65 7.00
C CYS A 63 1.84 -10.31 7.30
N THR A 64 2.72 -11.31 7.18
CA THR A 64 4.17 -11.19 7.26
C THR A 64 4.82 -11.98 6.12
N TYR A 65 5.96 -11.51 5.64
CA TYR A 65 6.68 -12.13 4.53
C TYR A 65 7.86 -12.98 5.03
N ASP A 66 7.92 -14.24 4.61
CA ASP A 66 9.10 -15.12 4.73
C ASP A 66 9.84 -15.09 3.39
N VAL A 67 11.01 -14.44 3.35
CA VAL A 67 11.82 -14.31 2.12
C VAL A 67 12.92 -15.37 2.13
N ARG A 68 13.02 -16.16 1.07
CA ARG A 68 14.05 -17.19 0.90
C ARG A 68 14.83 -17.02 -0.39
N PHE A 69 16.14 -17.12 -0.28
CA PHE A 69 17.01 -17.26 -1.45
C PHE A 69 17.16 -18.73 -1.81
N LEU A 70 16.95 -19.04 -3.09
CA LEU A 70 17.00 -20.39 -3.62
C LEU A 70 18.06 -20.52 -4.70
N SER A 71 18.71 -21.67 -4.82
CA SER A 71 19.58 -22.01 -5.95
C SER A 71 19.55 -23.51 -6.21
N VAL A 72 20.04 -23.96 -7.37
CA VAL A 72 19.95 -25.35 -7.80
C VAL A 72 20.37 -26.34 -6.70
N GLU A 73 21.58 -26.18 -6.17
CA GLU A 73 22.15 -27.08 -5.16
C GLU A 73 21.98 -26.54 -3.73
N GLY A 74 21.60 -25.27 -3.56
CA GLY A 74 21.69 -24.58 -2.27
C GLY A 74 23.13 -24.22 -1.90
N GLY A 75 23.32 -23.73 -0.67
CA GLY A 75 24.63 -23.28 -0.18
C GLY A 75 25.04 -21.93 -0.77
N ASN A 76 26.35 -21.71 -0.93
CA ASN A 76 26.92 -20.42 -1.31
C ASN A 76 26.92 -20.20 -2.82
N VAL A 77 26.18 -19.18 -3.28
CA VAL A 77 26.17 -18.73 -4.67
C VAL A 77 26.91 -17.40 -4.78
N ALA A 78 27.85 -17.29 -5.73
CA ALA A 78 28.58 -16.05 -5.95
C ALA A 78 27.77 -15.10 -6.83
N CYS A 79 27.63 -13.86 -6.37
CA CYS A 79 27.06 -12.79 -7.19
C CYS A 79 28.10 -12.21 -8.16
N ALA A 80 27.66 -11.34 -9.05
CA ALA A 80 28.51 -10.68 -10.03
C ALA A 80 29.68 -9.90 -9.41
N SER A 81 29.51 -9.36 -8.19
CA SER A 81 30.55 -8.64 -7.44
C SER A 81 31.33 -9.53 -6.46
N SER A 82 31.32 -10.86 -6.65
CA SER A 82 32.08 -11.85 -5.87
C SER A 82 31.67 -12.03 -4.40
N VAL A 83 30.60 -11.35 -3.95
CA VAL A 83 29.97 -11.64 -2.65
C VAL A 83 29.24 -12.98 -2.74
N ARG A 84 29.33 -13.80 -1.71
CA ARG A 84 28.63 -15.08 -1.63
C ARG A 84 27.38 -14.96 -0.76
N VAL A 85 26.26 -15.46 -1.28
CA VAL A 85 24.97 -15.49 -0.58
C VAL A 85 24.58 -16.94 -0.34
N TRP A 86 24.15 -17.24 0.89
CA TRP A 86 23.63 -18.55 1.25
C TRP A 86 22.22 -18.75 0.72
N THR A 87 21.92 -19.94 0.21
CA THR A 87 20.65 -20.31 -0.41
C THR A 87 20.18 -21.68 0.02
N ASP A 88 18.86 -21.91 0.00
CA ASP A 88 18.30 -23.26 0.07
C ASP A 88 18.32 -23.90 -1.33
N GLY A 89 18.41 -25.22 -1.38
CA GLY A 89 18.34 -25.99 -2.64
C GLY A 89 16.93 -26.00 -3.27
N LEU A 90 16.84 -26.23 -4.58
CA LEU A 90 15.56 -26.29 -5.32
C LEU A 90 14.72 -27.55 -5.06
N ASP A 91 15.06 -28.34 -4.05
CA ASP A 91 14.56 -29.71 -3.88
C ASP A 91 13.02 -29.75 -3.86
N ALA A 92 12.44 -30.17 -4.99
CA ALA A 92 11.05 -29.92 -5.37
C ALA A 92 10.02 -30.66 -4.50
N ARG A 93 10.48 -31.51 -3.59
CA ARG A 93 9.66 -32.25 -2.62
C ARG A 93 9.27 -31.41 -1.40
N HIS A 94 9.99 -30.34 -1.11
CA HIS A 94 9.78 -29.54 0.11
C HIS A 94 8.95 -28.27 -0.12
N TYR A 95 8.79 -27.81 -1.36
CA TYR A 95 8.07 -26.58 -1.66
C TYR A 95 6.71 -26.85 -2.32
N GLY A 96 5.64 -26.59 -1.55
CA GLY A 96 4.25 -26.71 -2.03
C GLY A 96 3.80 -25.57 -2.95
N GLY A 97 4.60 -24.51 -3.11
CA GLY A 97 4.26 -23.27 -3.79
C GLY A 97 4.82 -22.04 -3.09
N PHE A 98 4.74 -20.88 -3.73
CA PHE A 98 5.09 -19.58 -3.14
C PHE A 98 3.99 -18.55 -3.41
N ASP A 99 3.89 -17.52 -2.58
CA ASP A 99 3.03 -16.37 -2.85
C ASP A 99 3.64 -15.48 -3.95
N ALA A 100 4.97 -15.44 -4.02
CA ALA A 100 5.70 -14.85 -5.13
C ALA A 100 7.03 -15.53 -5.38
N LEU A 101 7.43 -15.61 -6.65
CA LEU A 101 8.75 -16.03 -7.11
C LEU A 101 9.38 -14.90 -7.92
N PHE A 102 10.56 -14.47 -7.50
CA PHE A 102 11.41 -13.56 -8.24
C PHE A 102 12.59 -14.33 -8.82
N VAL A 103 12.89 -14.13 -10.10
CA VAL A 103 14.10 -14.69 -10.72
C VAL A 103 15.13 -13.59 -10.88
N ALA A 104 16.29 -13.75 -10.24
CA ALA A 104 17.35 -12.75 -10.26
C ALA A 104 17.87 -12.50 -11.69
N GLY A 105 18.41 -11.30 -11.91
CA GLY A 105 19.12 -10.92 -13.13
C GLY A 105 20.63 -10.93 -12.94
N GLY A 106 21.35 -10.17 -13.76
CA GLY A 106 22.81 -10.13 -13.78
C GLY A 106 23.45 -10.93 -14.91
N ARG A 107 24.78 -10.84 -15.02
CA ARG A 107 25.54 -11.42 -16.14
C ARG A 107 25.38 -12.94 -16.29
N GLY A 108 25.09 -13.64 -15.18
CA GLY A 108 24.86 -15.08 -15.17
C GLY A 108 23.52 -15.53 -15.76
N ALA A 109 22.59 -14.61 -16.02
CA ALA A 109 21.23 -14.96 -16.44
C ALA A 109 21.18 -15.68 -17.80
N GLU A 110 22.13 -15.38 -18.69
CA GLU A 110 22.26 -16.07 -19.98
C GLU A 110 22.59 -17.56 -19.80
N GLU A 111 23.49 -17.88 -18.87
CA GLU A 111 23.89 -19.26 -18.61
C GLU A 111 22.81 -19.99 -17.81
N ALA A 112 22.20 -19.31 -16.83
CA ALA A 112 21.08 -19.84 -16.07
C ALA A 112 19.86 -20.18 -16.96
N ALA A 113 19.65 -19.43 -18.05
CA ALA A 113 18.59 -19.71 -19.02
C ALA A 113 18.84 -20.98 -19.86
N LYS A 114 20.09 -21.48 -19.90
CA LYS A 114 20.46 -22.74 -20.56
C LYS A 114 20.50 -23.93 -19.60
N ASP A 115 20.52 -23.70 -18.29
CA ASP A 115 20.48 -24.76 -17.29
C ASP A 115 19.07 -25.35 -17.19
N GLU A 116 18.89 -26.56 -17.73
CA GLU A 116 17.61 -27.26 -17.74
C GLU A 116 17.03 -27.47 -16.33
N ARG A 117 17.87 -27.60 -15.30
CA ARG A 117 17.43 -27.79 -13.91
C ARG A 117 16.71 -26.54 -13.41
N ILE A 118 17.24 -25.36 -13.75
CA ILE A 118 16.64 -24.06 -13.43
C ILE A 118 15.34 -23.88 -14.22
N VAL A 119 15.40 -24.03 -15.54
CA VAL A 119 14.28 -23.78 -16.45
C VAL A 119 13.09 -24.67 -16.12
N GLU A 120 13.32 -25.96 -15.91
CA GLU A 120 12.28 -26.92 -15.58
C GLU A 120 11.69 -26.71 -14.18
N TRP A 121 12.52 -26.29 -13.22
CA TRP A 121 12.02 -25.93 -11.89
C TRP A 121 11.14 -24.67 -11.93
N VAL A 122 11.57 -23.62 -12.64
CA VAL A 122 10.79 -22.38 -12.80
C VAL A 122 9.45 -22.67 -13.49
N ARG A 123 9.47 -23.47 -14.56
CA ARG A 123 8.26 -23.91 -15.27
C ARG A 123 7.29 -24.64 -14.35
N ARG A 124 7.79 -25.58 -13.53
CA ARG A 124 7.00 -26.32 -12.55
C ARG A 124 6.43 -25.42 -11.45
N MET A 125 7.20 -24.45 -10.99
CA MET A 125 6.78 -23.55 -9.92
C MET A 125 5.78 -22.49 -10.38
N ASN A 126 5.75 -22.17 -11.67
CA ASN A 126 4.79 -21.20 -12.23
C ASN A 126 3.32 -21.57 -11.96
N SER A 127 2.97 -22.86 -12.02
CA SER A 127 1.59 -23.31 -11.72
C SER A 127 1.26 -23.37 -10.23
N LYS A 128 2.28 -23.32 -9.37
CA LYS A 128 2.16 -23.40 -7.89
C LYS A 128 2.43 -22.07 -7.20
N THR A 129 2.65 -21.00 -7.97
CA THR A 129 3.03 -19.69 -7.45
C THR A 129 2.05 -18.64 -7.94
N THR A 130 1.57 -17.78 -7.03
CA THR A 130 0.57 -16.77 -7.41
C THR A 130 1.12 -15.72 -8.38
N VAL A 131 2.38 -15.32 -8.21
CA VAL A 131 3.04 -14.31 -9.04
C VAL A 131 4.48 -14.73 -9.32
N VAL A 132 4.86 -14.79 -10.60
CA VAL A 132 6.25 -14.97 -11.03
C VAL A 132 6.74 -13.69 -11.71
N LYS A 133 7.90 -13.18 -11.30
CA LYS A 133 8.48 -11.93 -11.82
C LYS A 133 9.98 -12.09 -12.06
N ALA A 134 10.47 -11.37 -13.08
CA ALA A 134 11.89 -11.23 -13.33
C ALA A 134 12.45 -9.99 -12.63
N ILE A 135 13.72 -10.06 -12.25
CA ILE A 135 14.57 -8.94 -11.86
C ILE A 135 15.52 -8.72 -13.05
N SER A 136 15.42 -7.59 -13.74
CA SER A 136 16.25 -7.23 -14.92
C SER A 136 16.44 -8.38 -15.93
N GLU A 137 17.65 -8.97 -16.04
CA GLU A 137 17.97 -10.06 -16.98
C GLU A 137 17.34 -11.41 -16.62
N GLY A 138 16.76 -11.55 -15.43
CA GLY A 138 16.04 -12.77 -15.03
C GLY A 138 14.88 -13.12 -15.97
N ARG A 139 14.45 -12.16 -16.80
CA ARG A 139 13.50 -12.38 -17.89
C ARG A 139 13.94 -13.47 -18.86
N LYS A 140 15.26 -13.62 -19.10
CA LYS A 140 15.81 -14.65 -20.00
C LYS A 140 15.51 -16.06 -19.50
N VAL A 141 15.61 -16.25 -18.18
CA VAL A 141 15.28 -17.52 -17.54
C VAL A 141 13.76 -17.78 -17.61
N LEU A 142 12.94 -16.76 -17.40
CA LEU A 142 11.48 -16.88 -17.54
C LEU A 142 11.07 -17.22 -18.98
N GLU A 143 11.66 -16.54 -19.96
CA GLU A 143 11.45 -16.78 -21.39
C GLU A 143 11.85 -18.21 -21.77
N ALA A 144 13.01 -18.69 -21.32
CA ALA A 144 13.44 -20.08 -21.51
C ALA A 144 12.49 -21.10 -20.85
N ALA A 145 11.87 -20.74 -19.72
CA ALA A 145 10.83 -21.53 -19.07
C ALA A 145 9.46 -21.50 -19.79
N GLY A 146 9.30 -20.66 -20.81
CA GLY A 146 8.04 -20.45 -21.54
C GLY A 146 7.07 -19.52 -20.82
N ILE A 147 7.56 -18.71 -19.87
CA ILE A 147 6.77 -17.76 -19.09
C ILE A 147 6.94 -16.38 -19.73
N GLY A 148 5.90 -15.94 -20.45
CA GLY A 148 5.88 -14.61 -21.07
C GLY A 148 5.93 -13.49 -20.02
N SER A 149 6.74 -12.47 -20.28
CA SER A 149 6.72 -11.22 -19.52
C SER A 149 5.32 -10.61 -19.59
N ALA A 150 4.60 -10.59 -18.46
CA ALA A 150 3.34 -9.87 -18.31
C ALA A 150 3.59 -8.34 -18.26
N GLY A 151 4.20 -7.82 -19.32
CA GLY A 151 4.36 -6.41 -19.66
C GLY A 151 3.91 -6.08 -21.10
N SER A 152 3.53 -7.08 -21.90
CA SER A 152 2.98 -6.89 -23.26
C SER A 152 2.08 -8.06 -23.67
N ALA A 153 1.07 -8.38 -22.86
CA ALA A 153 -0.02 -9.25 -23.27
C ALA A 153 -1.23 -8.38 -23.66
N VAL A 154 -1.16 -7.78 -24.85
CA VAL A 154 -2.36 -7.40 -25.58
C VAL A 154 -3.03 -8.71 -26.00
N ILE A 155 -4.16 -8.99 -25.37
CA ILE A 155 -5.33 -9.74 -25.87
C ILE A 155 -4.98 -10.67 -27.05
N ALA A 156 -4.54 -11.88 -26.76
CA ALA A 156 -4.61 -12.97 -27.72
C ALA A 156 -6.06 -13.47 -27.74
N GLY A 157 -6.81 -13.10 -28.77
CA GLY A 157 -7.99 -13.85 -29.21
C GLY A 157 -9.26 -13.05 -29.43
N ILE A 158 -9.30 -12.19 -30.45
CA ILE A 158 -10.39 -12.17 -31.44
C ILE A 158 -9.75 -11.82 -32.80
N ALA A 159 -9.85 -12.76 -33.74
CA ALA A 159 -9.57 -12.51 -35.15
C ALA A 159 -10.61 -11.54 -35.73
N GLY A 160 -10.18 -10.49 -36.42
CA GLY A 160 -11.08 -9.62 -37.18
C GLY A 160 -10.61 -8.16 -37.23
N GLU A 161 -9.97 -7.82 -38.35
CA GLU A 161 -9.95 -6.51 -39.01
C GLU A 161 -10.52 -5.31 -38.22
N ALA A 162 -9.63 -4.47 -37.67
CA ALA A 162 -9.88 -3.04 -37.50
C ALA A 162 -8.57 -2.30 -37.19
N GLN A 163 -7.84 -1.98 -38.26
CA GLN A 163 -6.96 -0.82 -38.27
C GLN A 163 -7.81 0.39 -37.86
N THR A 164 -7.29 1.24 -36.96
CA THR A 164 -7.49 2.70 -36.84
C THR A 164 -7.88 3.18 -35.43
N ARG A 165 -7.02 4.08 -34.91
CA ARG A 165 -7.19 5.00 -33.76
C ARG A 165 -7.19 4.36 -32.36
N TYR A 166 -6.04 4.37 -31.70
CA TYR A 166 -5.85 5.07 -30.42
C TYR A 166 -4.38 5.47 -30.28
N GLY A 167 -4.13 6.73 -29.94
CA GLY A 167 -2.83 7.38 -30.01
C GLY A 167 -1.82 6.83 -29.01
N ASN A 168 -0.63 6.56 -29.52
CA ASN A 168 0.58 6.27 -28.75
C ASN A 168 0.92 7.44 -27.82
N ALA A 169 0.76 7.26 -26.51
CA ALA A 169 1.58 7.94 -25.51
C ALA A 169 2.73 6.99 -25.14
N MET A 170 3.69 6.84 -26.05
CA MET A 170 5.03 6.39 -25.66
C MET A 170 5.60 7.48 -24.75
N ILE A 171 5.68 7.20 -23.45
CA ILE A 171 6.58 7.94 -22.57
C ILE A 171 7.99 7.52 -22.99
N GLN A 172 8.55 8.26 -23.95
CA GLN A 172 9.99 8.26 -24.17
C GLN A 172 10.61 8.76 -22.87
N LEU A 173 11.13 7.83 -22.07
CA LEU A 173 12.13 8.14 -21.06
C LEU A 173 13.27 8.81 -21.81
N ARG A 174 13.36 10.12 -21.65
CA ARG A 174 14.52 10.90 -22.07
C ARG A 174 15.73 10.23 -21.43
N ASP A 175 16.67 9.79 -22.26
CA ASP A 175 18.00 9.36 -21.85
C ASP A 175 18.68 10.55 -21.17
N ASP A 176 18.47 10.67 -19.86
CA ASP A 176 19.23 11.55 -18.98
C ASP A 176 20.40 10.72 -18.42
N PRO A 177 21.67 11.04 -18.74
CA PRO A 177 22.83 10.22 -18.36
C PRO A 177 23.08 10.14 -16.84
N ALA A 178 22.26 10.80 -16.03
CA ALA A 178 22.24 10.69 -14.57
C ALA A 178 21.32 9.56 -14.02
N ALA A 179 20.63 8.80 -14.88
CA ALA A 179 19.66 7.78 -14.50
C ALA A 179 20.27 6.39 -14.21
N ASP A 180 21.20 6.29 -13.27
CA ASP A 180 21.76 5.04 -12.73
C ASP A 180 20.70 4.16 -11.98
N GLY A 181 19.43 4.58 -11.96
CA GLY A 181 18.36 3.95 -11.19
C GLY A 181 17.41 3.02 -11.95
N GLY A 182 17.46 2.97 -13.29
CA GLY A 182 16.44 2.28 -14.12
C GLY A 182 16.16 0.84 -13.67
N ASP A 183 17.22 0.03 -13.52
CA ASP A 183 17.12 -1.36 -13.07
C ASP A 183 16.68 -1.50 -11.61
N ARG A 184 17.12 -0.58 -10.73
CA ARG A 184 16.73 -0.56 -9.31
C ARG A 184 15.23 -0.31 -9.17
N TYR A 185 14.69 0.64 -9.92
CA TYR A 185 13.27 0.98 -9.87
C TYR A 185 12.38 -0.16 -10.36
N GLU A 186 12.72 -0.79 -11.49
CA GLU A 186 11.92 -1.89 -12.04
C GLU A 186 11.96 -3.15 -11.15
N SER A 187 13.12 -3.47 -10.57
CA SER A 187 13.26 -4.57 -9.61
C SER A 187 12.40 -4.34 -8.36
N MET A 188 12.41 -3.12 -7.83
CA MET A 188 11.64 -2.74 -6.65
C MET A 188 10.12 -2.72 -6.90
N LYS A 189 9.70 -2.24 -8.08
CA LYS A 189 8.29 -2.09 -8.46
C LYS A 189 7.48 -3.38 -8.29
N GLY A 190 8.03 -4.51 -8.73
CA GLY A 190 7.37 -5.81 -8.62
C GLY A 190 7.03 -6.18 -7.17
N ALA A 191 7.99 -5.99 -6.26
CA ALA A 191 7.82 -6.24 -4.83
C ALA A 191 6.89 -5.22 -4.17
N LEU A 192 7.03 -3.94 -4.49
CA LEU A 192 6.16 -2.87 -3.97
C LEU A 192 4.69 -3.05 -4.35
N MET A 193 4.41 -3.59 -5.54
CA MET A 193 3.04 -3.91 -5.96
C MET A 193 2.43 -5.06 -5.15
N ILE A 194 3.23 -6.04 -4.74
CA ILE A 194 2.79 -7.12 -3.84
C ILE A 194 2.51 -6.54 -2.44
N VAL A 195 3.43 -5.74 -1.91
CA VAL A 195 3.24 -5.03 -0.63
C VAL A 195 1.99 -4.14 -0.67
N LYS A 196 1.75 -3.42 -1.78
CA LYS A 196 0.54 -2.61 -1.96
C LYS A 196 -0.73 -3.46 -1.92
N ARG A 197 -0.74 -4.62 -2.59
CA ARG A 197 -1.87 -5.54 -2.63
C ARG A 197 -2.20 -6.09 -1.23
N ASP A 198 -1.17 -6.43 -0.48
CA ASP A 198 -1.32 -7.18 0.78
C ASP A 198 -1.43 -6.28 2.01
N LEU A 199 -0.71 -5.17 2.06
CA LEU A 199 -0.58 -4.28 3.23
C LEU A 199 -1.04 -2.83 2.94
N GLY A 200 -1.48 -2.56 1.72
CA GLY A 200 -2.01 -1.27 1.30
C GLY A 200 -0.95 -0.29 0.77
N LEU A 201 -1.44 0.78 0.14
CA LEU A 201 -0.61 1.79 -0.53
C LEU A 201 0.29 2.56 0.44
N ASP A 202 -0.15 2.82 1.67
CA ASP A 202 0.62 3.62 2.63
C ASP A 202 1.88 2.89 3.10
N VAL A 203 1.79 1.57 3.33
CA VAL A 203 2.96 0.73 3.65
C VAL A 203 3.90 0.67 2.45
N SER A 204 3.37 0.40 1.26
CA SER A 204 4.16 0.37 0.02
C SER A 204 4.91 1.68 -0.24
N ARG A 205 4.25 2.85 -0.05
CA ARG A 205 4.89 4.16 -0.16
C ARG A 205 5.96 4.39 0.90
N SER A 206 5.70 3.98 2.14
CA SER A 206 6.66 4.13 3.25
C SER A 206 7.91 3.28 3.02
N VAL A 207 7.74 2.06 2.49
CA VAL A 207 8.87 1.21 2.08
C VAL A 207 9.69 1.87 0.97
N ALA A 208 9.03 2.33 -0.09
CA ALA A 208 9.69 3.01 -1.20
C ALA A 208 10.50 4.23 -0.74
N GLU A 209 9.89 5.08 0.10
CA GLU A 209 10.54 6.30 0.59
C GLU A 209 11.75 6.01 1.49
N ARG A 210 11.71 4.94 2.29
CA ARG A 210 12.85 4.52 3.12
C ARG A 210 14.00 3.95 2.29
N LEU A 211 13.68 3.12 1.29
CA LEU A 211 14.70 2.51 0.43
C LEU A 211 15.33 3.52 -0.53
N MET A 212 14.55 4.50 -0.97
CA MET A 212 15.03 5.54 -1.86
C MET A 212 14.28 6.84 -1.57
N PRO A 213 14.86 7.77 -0.78
CA PRO A 213 14.25 9.05 -0.49
C PRO A 213 13.93 9.84 -1.76
N GLY A 214 12.75 10.47 -1.80
CA GLY A 214 12.23 11.18 -2.97
C GLY A 214 11.72 10.26 -4.09
N SER A 215 11.79 8.93 -3.92
CA SER A 215 11.26 7.98 -4.90
C SER A 215 9.75 7.86 -4.84
N ALA A 216 9.09 8.20 -3.73
CA ALA A 216 7.64 8.06 -3.63
C ALA A 216 6.93 8.86 -4.72
N ALA A 217 7.38 10.07 -5.06
CA ALA A 217 6.79 10.86 -6.15
C ALA A 217 6.90 10.17 -7.53
N LYS A 218 8.04 9.56 -7.85
CA LYS A 218 8.26 8.79 -9.09
C LYS A 218 7.52 7.46 -9.08
N LEU A 219 7.42 6.81 -7.93
CA LEU A 219 6.71 5.54 -7.75
C LEU A 219 5.20 5.74 -7.63
N VAL A 220 4.69 6.91 -7.27
CA VAL A 220 3.24 7.20 -7.31
C VAL A 220 2.71 7.09 -8.74
N SER A 221 3.48 7.52 -9.74
CA SER A 221 3.14 7.32 -11.16
C SER A 221 3.31 5.87 -11.63
N ILE A 222 4.28 5.12 -11.09
CA ILE A 222 4.61 3.75 -11.51
C ILE A 222 3.76 2.68 -10.80
N LEU A 223 3.45 2.89 -9.52
CA LEU A 223 2.46 2.16 -8.71
C LEU A 223 1.03 2.66 -9.00
N GLY A 224 0.89 3.42 -10.08
CA GLY A 224 -0.31 4.09 -10.55
C GLY A 224 -1.52 3.18 -10.65
N ASP A 225 -2.65 3.80 -10.37
CA ASP A 225 -4.02 3.35 -10.39
C ASP A 225 -4.37 2.58 -11.69
N SER A 226 -4.45 1.24 -11.63
CA SER A 226 -4.99 0.37 -12.71
C SER A 226 -5.43 -0.99 -12.17
N GLY A 227 -6.13 -0.97 -11.03
CA GLY A 227 -6.79 -2.14 -10.47
C GLY A 227 -7.72 -1.68 -9.37
N ALA A 228 -8.93 -1.29 -9.76
CA ALA A 228 -10.05 -0.83 -8.93
C ALA A 228 -9.64 -0.30 -7.54
N ALA A 229 -9.46 1.02 -7.40
CA ALA A 229 -9.23 1.67 -6.11
C ALA A 229 -10.02 0.97 -5.00
N SER A 230 -9.31 0.50 -3.97
CA SER A 230 -9.94 -0.21 -2.85
C SER A 230 -11.06 0.65 -2.29
N ALA A 231 -12.07 0.03 -1.68
CA ALA A 231 -13.13 0.78 -1.01
C ALA A 231 -12.53 1.79 -0.01
N GLY A 232 -11.43 1.47 0.68
CA GLY A 232 -10.72 2.40 1.56
C GLY A 232 -10.04 3.56 0.82
N ASP A 233 -9.42 3.32 -0.34
CA ASP A 233 -8.81 4.37 -1.16
C ASP A 233 -9.84 5.36 -1.69
N LYS A 234 -10.99 4.84 -2.14
CA LYS A 234 -12.14 5.65 -2.58
C LYS A 234 -12.70 6.51 -1.44
N ILE A 235 -12.74 5.98 -0.23
CA ILE A 235 -13.16 6.71 0.96
C ILE A 235 -12.13 7.80 1.34
N ARG A 236 -10.84 7.49 1.33
CA ARG A 236 -9.78 8.48 1.58
C ARG A 236 -9.75 9.59 0.54
N ALA A 237 -9.98 9.25 -0.74
CA ALA A 237 -10.11 10.24 -1.81
C ALA A 237 -11.31 11.16 -1.59
N ALA A 238 -12.47 10.61 -1.21
CA ALA A 238 -13.65 11.40 -0.87
C ALA A 238 -13.44 12.27 0.39
N ALA A 239 -12.71 11.78 1.39
CA ALA A 239 -12.35 12.56 2.58
C ALA A 239 -11.46 13.76 2.24
N ARG A 240 -10.44 13.58 1.38
CA ARG A 240 -9.62 14.70 0.86
C ARG A 240 -10.47 15.68 0.08
N TRP A 241 -11.32 15.18 -0.81
CA TRP A 241 -12.22 16.04 -1.57
C TRP A 241 -13.15 16.88 -0.66
N LEU A 242 -13.70 16.29 0.40
CA LEU A 242 -14.50 17.01 1.40
C LEU A 242 -13.69 18.12 2.09
N GLN A 243 -12.42 17.86 2.41
CA GLN A 243 -11.53 18.84 3.03
C GLN A 243 -11.18 19.99 2.08
N ASP A 244 -10.75 19.67 0.87
CA ASP A 244 -10.34 20.64 -0.16
C ASP A 244 -11.51 21.52 -0.64
N ASN A 245 -12.74 21.04 -0.48
CA ASN A 245 -13.96 21.74 -0.91
C ASN A 245 -14.84 22.19 0.27
N CYS A 246 -14.36 22.11 1.52
CA CYS A 246 -15.20 22.32 2.70
C CYS A 246 -15.83 23.73 2.78
N GLU A 247 -15.18 24.74 2.20
CA GLU A 247 -15.66 26.13 2.13
C GLU A 247 -16.84 26.32 1.17
N ARG A 248 -17.07 25.37 0.26
CA ARG A 248 -18.13 25.40 -0.76
C ARG A 248 -19.43 24.75 -0.23
N PRO A 249 -20.59 25.03 -0.85
CA PRO A 249 -21.86 24.39 -0.50
C PRO A 249 -21.94 22.95 -1.03
N ILE A 250 -21.04 22.09 -0.56
CA ILE A 250 -21.00 20.65 -0.89
C ILE A 250 -21.81 19.83 0.12
N SER A 251 -22.29 18.68 -0.35
CA SER A 251 -23.05 17.69 0.41
C SER A 251 -22.28 16.37 0.59
N VAL A 252 -22.77 15.52 1.50
CA VAL A 252 -22.25 14.16 1.67
C VAL A 252 -22.52 13.28 0.44
N VAL A 253 -23.60 13.58 -0.30
CA VAL A 253 -23.94 12.89 -1.56
C VAL A 253 -22.88 13.15 -2.62
N ASP A 254 -22.38 14.37 -2.73
CA ASP A 254 -21.32 14.72 -3.68
C ASP A 254 -20.03 13.95 -3.39
N ALA A 255 -19.68 13.80 -2.11
CA ALA A 255 -18.53 12.98 -1.70
C ALA A 255 -18.74 11.48 -1.99
N ALA A 256 -19.98 10.98 -1.89
CA ALA A 256 -20.30 9.60 -2.27
C ALA A 256 -20.13 9.36 -3.78
N GLN A 257 -20.47 10.36 -4.61
CA GLN A 257 -20.24 10.32 -6.06
C GLN A 257 -18.74 10.30 -6.40
N VAL A 258 -17.93 11.11 -5.71
CA VAL A 258 -16.47 11.10 -5.85
C VAL A 258 -15.88 9.71 -5.51
N ALA A 259 -16.46 9.02 -4.53
CA ALA A 259 -16.08 7.65 -4.19
C ALA A 259 -16.65 6.57 -5.14
N ALA A 260 -17.48 6.94 -6.12
CA ALA A 260 -18.26 6.03 -6.96
C ALA A 260 -19.04 4.98 -6.13
N MET A 261 -19.74 5.44 -5.07
CA MET A 261 -20.53 4.60 -4.18
C MET A 261 -21.97 5.12 -4.03
N SER A 262 -22.90 4.21 -3.75
CA SER A 262 -24.21 4.63 -3.22
C SER A 262 -24.04 5.28 -1.85
N GLU A 263 -24.90 6.24 -1.53
CA GLU A 263 -24.84 7.01 -0.27
C GLU A 263 -24.85 6.09 0.97
N ARG A 264 -25.73 5.09 0.98
CA ARG A 264 -25.81 4.10 2.08
C ARG A 264 -24.50 3.34 2.28
N ASN A 265 -23.85 2.91 1.19
CA ASN A 265 -22.58 2.19 1.28
C ASN A 265 -21.44 3.13 1.71
N PHE A 266 -21.44 4.35 1.17
CA PHE A 266 -20.48 5.40 1.51
C PHE A 266 -20.52 5.74 3.00
N LEU A 267 -21.69 6.06 3.56
CA LEU A 267 -21.85 6.40 4.98
C LEU A 267 -21.27 5.32 5.91
N ARG A 268 -21.61 4.06 5.64
CA ARG A 268 -21.15 2.90 6.41
C ARG A 268 -19.64 2.74 6.30
N ARG A 269 -19.10 2.75 5.08
CA ARG A 269 -17.67 2.55 4.80
C ARG A 269 -16.82 3.69 5.34
N PHE A 270 -17.28 4.94 5.19
CA PHE A 270 -16.59 6.11 5.70
C PHE A 270 -16.46 6.07 7.22
N LYS A 271 -17.52 5.68 7.95
CA LYS A 271 -17.46 5.53 9.41
C LYS A 271 -16.50 4.43 9.85
N ILE A 272 -16.45 3.31 9.11
CA ILE A 272 -15.52 2.20 9.39
C ILE A 272 -14.07 2.65 9.16
N GLU A 273 -13.80 3.33 8.04
CA GLU A 273 -12.44 3.71 7.62
C GLU A 273 -11.90 4.92 8.40
N MET A 274 -12.72 5.95 8.60
CA MET A 274 -12.31 7.24 9.17
C MET A 274 -12.66 7.37 10.66
N GLY A 275 -13.36 6.39 11.24
CA GLY A 275 -13.81 6.42 12.65
C GLY A 275 -14.94 7.42 12.96
N ILE A 276 -15.27 8.32 12.05
CA ILE A 276 -16.32 9.36 12.20
C ILE A 276 -17.24 9.41 10.98
N THR A 277 -18.40 10.05 11.13
CA THR A 277 -19.33 10.20 10.00
C THR A 277 -18.80 11.22 8.97
N PRO A 278 -19.15 11.12 7.68
CA PRO A 278 -18.78 12.13 6.68
C PRO A 278 -19.24 13.55 7.06
N SER A 279 -20.43 13.66 7.68
CA SER A 279 -20.98 14.94 8.15
C SER A 279 -20.14 15.54 9.27
N ASP A 280 -19.68 14.72 10.23
CA ASP A 280 -18.79 15.17 11.30
C ASP A 280 -17.40 15.53 10.76
N TYR A 281 -16.88 14.76 9.80
CA TYR A 281 -15.61 15.05 9.12
C TYR A 281 -15.66 16.41 8.41
N LEU A 282 -16.70 16.65 7.60
CA LEU A 282 -16.90 17.93 6.93
C LEU A 282 -17.06 19.09 7.93
N LEU A 283 -17.77 18.86 9.03
CA LEU A 283 -17.91 19.85 10.09
C LEU A 283 -16.58 20.19 10.75
N GLN A 284 -15.72 19.21 11.00
CA GLN A 284 -14.37 19.42 11.57
C GLN A 284 -13.50 20.22 10.60
N ALA A 285 -13.50 19.88 9.31
CA ALA A 285 -12.76 20.63 8.30
C ALA A 285 -13.22 22.11 8.25
N ARG A 286 -14.53 22.35 8.23
CA ARG A 286 -15.09 23.72 8.27
C ARG A 286 -14.74 24.46 9.56
N LEU A 287 -14.71 23.76 10.70
CA LEU A 287 -14.31 24.37 11.98
C LEU A 287 -12.84 24.78 11.97
N ALA A 288 -11.95 23.96 11.41
CA ALA A 288 -10.53 24.29 11.30
C ALA A 288 -10.33 25.57 10.47
N VAL A 289 -10.96 25.66 9.29
CA VAL A 289 -10.93 26.87 8.46
C VAL A 289 -11.53 28.07 9.20
N THR A 290 -12.61 27.88 9.95
CA THR A 290 -13.22 28.95 10.74
C THR A 290 -12.28 29.48 11.83
N CYS A 291 -11.60 28.59 12.54
CA CYS A 291 -10.65 28.97 13.58
C CYS A 291 -9.47 29.77 13.01
N ALA A 292 -8.93 29.33 11.86
CA ALA A 292 -7.90 30.08 11.14
C ALA A 292 -8.40 31.48 10.75
N LEU A 293 -9.58 31.60 10.11
CA LEU A 293 -10.15 32.89 9.74
C LEU A 293 -10.47 33.81 10.93
N LEU A 294 -10.86 33.25 12.07
CA LEU A 294 -11.11 34.03 13.29
C LEU A 294 -9.82 34.63 13.86
N THR A 295 -8.71 33.92 13.69
CA THR A 295 -7.37 34.30 14.17
C THR A 295 -6.71 35.27 13.20
N ASP A 296 -6.74 34.97 11.91
CA ASP A 296 -5.97 35.65 10.87
C ASP A 296 -6.70 36.85 10.25
N SER A 297 -7.95 37.13 10.66
CA SER A 297 -8.74 38.22 10.07
C SER A 297 -9.65 38.96 11.05
N GLU A 298 -9.96 40.21 10.70
CA GLU A 298 -10.94 41.07 11.38
C GLU A 298 -12.37 40.93 10.81
N LEU A 299 -12.63 39.92 9.99
CA LEU A 299 -13.92 39.78 9.33
C LEU A 299 -15.05 39.56 10.35
N PRO A 300 -16.26 40.12 10.13
CA PRO A 300 -17.42 39.83 10.97
C PRO A 300 -17.73 38.33 11.00
N VAL A 301 -18.18 37.82 12.14
CA VAL A 301 -18.47 36.38 12.36
C VAL A 301 -19.42 35.81 11.29
N ASP A 302 -20.43 36.57 10.87
CA ASP A 302 -21.35 36.14 9.82
C ASP A 302 -20.66 35.98 8.46
N LYS A 303 -19.68 36.85 8.14
CA LYS A 303 -18.90 36.77 6.90
C LYS A 303 -17.93 35.60 6.93
N ILE A 304 -17.34 35.30 8.09
CA ILE A 304 -16.51 34.10 8.29
C ILE A 304 -17.36 32.85 8.12
N ALA A 305 -18.55 32.79 8.72
CA ALA A 305 -19.45 31.65 8.61
C ALA A 305 -19.82 31.32 7.15
N ARG A 306 -20.02 32.35 6.30
CA ARG A 306 -20.27 32.14 4.87
C ARG A 306 -19.04 31.62 4.14
N ARG A 307 -17.85 32.15 4.44
CA ARG A 307 -16.58 31.75 3.81
C ARG A 307 -16.16 30.34 4.19
N SER A 308 -16.41 29.90 5.42
CA SER A 308 -16.05 28.56 5.88
C SER A 308 -17.13 27.51 5.61
N GLY A 309 -18.16 27.80 4.80
CA GLY A 309 -19.24 26.86 4.49
C GLY A 309 -20.19 26.55 5.67
N MET A 310 -20.18 27.36 6.74
CA MET A 310 -21.03 27.21 7.93
C MET A 310 -22.43 27.81 7.75
N GLY A 311 -22.63 28.61 6.69
CA GLY A 311 -23.92 29.20 6.32
C GLY A 311 -24.12 30.60 6.88
N ASN A 312 -24.32 30.73 8.20
CA ASN A 312 -24.53 32.03 8.86
C ASN A 312 -23.97 32.06 10.29
N GLY A 313 -23.86 33.28 10.85
CA GLY A 313 -23.30 33.53 12.17
C GLY A 313 -24.02 32.82 13.31
N ASP A 314 -25.36 32.75 13.27
CA ASP A 314 -26.14 32.09 14.32
C ASP A 314 -25.90 30.58 14.37
N ARG A 315 -25.86 29.93 13.20
CA ARG A 315 -25.54 28.51 13.08
C ARG A 315 -24.12 28.25 13.54
N LEU A 316 -23.17 29.11 13.15
CA LEU A 316 -21.79 29.02 13.59
C LEU A 316 -21.67 29.13 15.12
N ALA A 317 -22.34 30.11 15.74
CA ALA A 317 -22.31 30.32 17.18
C ALA A 317 -22.90 29.12 17.95
N LYS A 318 -23.97 28.49 17.44
CA LYS A 318 -24.52 27.25 18.02
C LYS A 318 -23.51 26.09 17.95
N ILE A 319 -22.85 25.92 16.81
CA ILE A 319 -21.84 24.87 16.61
C ILE A 319 -20.64 25.09 17.55
N PHE A 320 -20.14 26.32 17.64
CA PHE A 320 -19.02 26.70 18.51
C PHE A 320 -19.33 26.39 19.98
N ARG A 321 -20.49 26.83 20.51
CA ARG A 321 -20.89 26.48 21.88
C ARG A 321 -21.01 24.98 22.11
N LYS A 322 -21.47 24.23 21.10
CA LYS A 322 -21.62 22.77 21.21
C LYS A 322 -20.29 22.01 21.16
N ARG A 323 -19.32 22.48 20.36
CA ARG A 323 -18.07 21.74 20.06
C ARG A 323 -16.86 22.26 20.83
N LEU A 324 -16.82 23.55 21.12
CA LEU A 324 -15.68 24.25 21.75
C LEU A 324 -16.06 24.92 23.09
N LEU A 325 -17.33 24.84 23.51
CA LEU A 325 -17.86 25.41 24.76
C LEU A 325 -17.75 26.93 24.89
N ILE A 326 -17.32 27.63 23.83
CA ILE A 326 -17.20 29.09 23.77
C ILE A 326 -17.81 29.60 22.46
N SER A 327 -18.07 30.90 22.38
CA SER A 327 -18.53 31.58 21.18
C SER A 327 -17.36 31.88 20.21
N PRO A 328 -17.64 32.10 18.91
CA PRO A 328 -16.62 32.51 17.94
C PRO A 328 -15.87 33.79 18.33
N THR A 329 -16.58 34.73 18.96
CA THR A 329 -16.01 36.01 19.44
C THR A 329 -15.06 35.78 20.61
N GLU A 330 -15.44 34.93 21.57
CA GLU A 330 -14.57 34.55 22.69
C GLU A 330 -13.32 33.80 22.22
N TYR A 331 -13.47 32.87 21.28
CA TYR A 331 -12.35 32.15 20.66
C TYR A 331 -11.33 33.15 20.07
N ARG A 332 -11.79 34.11 19.25
CA ARG A 332 -10.93 35.16 18.69
C ARG A 332 -10.21 35.98 19.76
N MET A 333 -10.90 36.38 20.83
CA MET A 333 -10.29 37.16 21.91
C MET A 333 -9.21 36.36 22.64
N GLN A 334 -9.43 35.07 22.88
CA GLN A 334 -8.45 34.18 23.52
C GLN A 334 -7.21 33.99 22.64
N SER A 335 -7.38 33.63 21.37
CA SER A 335 -6.27 33.43 20.43
C SER A 335 -5.39 34.68 20.29
N ARG A 336 -5.98 35.88 20.33
CA ARG A 336 -5.21 37.15 20.29
C ARG A 336 -4.44 37.46 21.56
N ARG A 337 -4.95 37.05 22.72
CA ARG A 337 -4.23 37.20 23.99
C ARG A 337 -3.02 36.28 24.04
N GLU A 338 -3.15 35.07 23.51
CA GLU A 338 -2.05 34.09 23.40
C GLU A 338 -1.00 34.50 22.37
N ALA A 339 -1.38 35.19 21.29
CA ALA A 339 -0.42 35.68 20.28
C ALA A 339 0.36 36.95 20.72
N ASN A 340 -0.14 37.69 21.71
CA ASN A 340 0.44 38.96 22.17
C ASN A 340 1.13 38.85 23.55
N GLY A 341 1.17 37.66 24.15
CA GLY A 341 1.84 37.38 25.43
C GLY A 341 3.05 36.49 25.23
#